data_AF-A0AA95HNY3-F1
#
_entry.id   AF-A0AA95HNY3-F1
#
_cell.length_a   1.000
_cell.length_b   1.000
_cell.length_c   1.000
_cell.angle_alpha   90.00
_cell.angle_beta   90.00
_cell.angle_gamma   90.00
#
_symmetry.space_group_name_H-M   'P 1'
#
loop_
_entity.id
_entity.type
_entity.pdbx_description
1 polymer ?
#
loop_
_entity_poly.entity_id
_entity_poly.type
_entity_poly.pdbx_seq_one_letter_code
_entity_poly.pdbx_strand_id
1 'polypeptide(L)'
;MKQWHLFCLLPLMAACDSGHSGSGELISVDLRQGIDHPSMLNLQDEVESVEYIPLETTDDPASLLDGVSEYALTSKYIYVSPVKEQRIVQFDRKGHFIKTLIPFGQGPGSSVIF
;
A
#
# COMPACT_ATOMS: atom_id res chain seq x y z
N MET A 1 57.11 -19.56 -18.81
CA MET A 1 57.58 -18.16 -18.76
C MET A 1 57.14 -17.48 -20.06
N LYS A 2 56.41 -16.35 -19.91
CA LYS A 2 56.05 -15.34 -20.92
C LYS A 2 55.64 -15.82 -22.32
N GLN A 3 54.33 -15.79 -22.59
CA GLN A 3 53.76 -15.74 -23.94
C GLN A 3 52.77 -14.56 -23.95
N TRP A 4 53.24 -13.43 -24.46
CA TRP A 4 52.52 -12.16 -24.54
C TRP A 4 51.86 -12.09 -25.92
N HIS A 5 50.63 -12.58 -26.07
CA HIS A 5 49.78 -12.24 -27.22
C HIS A 5 48.31 -12.37 -26.83
N LEU A 6 47.48 -11.49 -27.41
CA LEU A 6 46.07 -11.20 -27.13
C LEU A 6 45.89 -10.37 -25.84
N PHE A 7 46.07 -9.05 -25.84
CA PHE A 7 45.56 -8.07 -26.81
C PHE A 7 44.14 -8.42 -27.29
N CYS A 8 43.21 -8.63 -26.35
CA CYS A 8 41.77 -8.69 -26.60
C CYS A 8 40.94 -8.45 -25.33
N LEU A 9 41.51 -7.82 -24.29
CA LEU A 9 40.71 -7.22 -23.22
C LEU A 9 40.43 -5.78 -23.62
N LEU A 10 39.38 -5.68 -24.44
CA LEU A 10 38.63 -4.47 -24.75
C LEU A 10 38.61 -3.53 -23.52
N PRO A 11 39.13 -2.31 -23.62
CA PRO A 11 38.81 -1.28 -22.66
C PRO A 11 37.34 -0.90 -22.86
N LEU A 12 36.43 -1.58 -22.14
CA LEU A 12 35.00 -1.29 -22.12
C LEU A 12 34.66 -0.22 -21.06
N MET A 13 35.51 0.79 -20.89
CA MET A 13 35.31 1.88 -19.93
C MET A 13 35.76 3.20 -20.55
N ALA A 14 35.09 3.59 -21.63
CA ALA A 14 35.10 4.96 -22.14
C ALA A 14 33.77 5.24 -22.86
N ALA A 15 32.68 5.26 -22.08
CA ALA A 15 31.42 5.83 -22.50
C ALA A 15 30.71 6.43 -21.28
N CYS A 16 31.33 7.43 -20.66
CA CYS A 16 30.54 8.52 -20.08
C CYS A 16 30.39 9.53 -21.21
N ASP A 17 29.32 9.37 -21.99
CA ASP A 17 28.90 10.42 -22.91
C ASP A 17 28.39 11.60 -22.08
N SER A 18 28.96 12.76 -22.37
CA SER A 18 28.65 14.02 -21.75
C SER A 18 27.37 14.60 -22.35
N GLY A 19 26.37 14.83 -21.50
CA GLY A 19 25.37 15.85 -21.75
C GLY A 19 24.14 15.39 -22.52
N HIS A 20 23.10 15.01 -21.78
CA HIS A 20 21.77 15.51 -22.10
C HIS A 20 21.08 15.95 -20.80
N SER A 21 20.85 17.26 -20.70
CA SER A 21 19.94 17.88 -19.75
C SER A 21 18.56 17.24 -19.85
N GLY A 22 18.30 16.28 -18.98
CA GLY A 22 16.98 16.08 -18.42
C GLY A 22 16.97 16.74 -17.06
N SER A 23 17.01 18.08 -17.01
CA SER A 23 16.46 18.78 -15.85
C SER A 23 14.98 18.47 -15.88
N GLY A 24 14.59 17.28 -15.39
CA GLY A 24 13.24 17.03 -14.97
C GLY A 24 12.92 18.21 -14.09
N GLU A 25 11.99 19.04 -14.55
CA GLU A 25 11.55 20.25 -13.90
C GLU A 25 11.24 19.88 -12.46
N LEU A 26 12.22 20.09 -11.57
CA LEU A 26 12.05 19.86 -10.16
C LEU A 26 11.03 20.91 -9.77
N ILE A 27 9.84 20.47 -9.37
CA ILE A 27 8.80 21.35 -8.87
C ILE A 27 9.35 22.00 -7.60
N SER A 28 10.01 23.15 -7.76
CA SER A 28 10.57 23.92 -6.67
C SER A 28 9.44 24.77 -6.10
N VAL A 29 8.81 24.27 -5.05
CA VAL A 29 7.82 25.04 -4.29
C VAL A 29 8.55 25.89 -3.26
N ASP A 30 8.50 27.21 -3.40
CA ASP A 30 8.99 28.13 -2.37
C ASP A 30 7.99 28.17 -1.21
N LEU A 31 8.27 27.37 -0.19
CA LEU A 31 7.45 27.28 1.02
C LEU A 31 7.34 28.63 1.76
N ARG A 32 8.34 29.52 1.66
CA ARG A 32 8.29 30.81 2.35
C ARG A 32 7.23 31.72 1.75
N GLN A 33 7.06 31.68 0.44
CA GLN A 33 6.07 32.46 -0.28
C GLN A 33 4.63 32.00 0.03
N GLY A 34 4.44 30.70 0.32
CA GLY A 34 3.15 30.13 0.72
C GLY A 34 2.75 30.39 2.17
N ILE A 35 3.69 30.71 3.06
CA ILE A 35 3.39 31.04 4.46
C ILE A 35 2.72 32.42 4.59
N ASP A 36 3.06 33.37 3.71
CA ASP A 36 2.47 34.71 3.70
C ASP A 36 1.04 34.74 3.15
N HIS A 37 0.65 33.69 2.41
CA HIS A 37 -0.70 33.49 1.88
C HIS A 37 -1.18 32.08 2.21
N PRO A 38 -1.54 31.78 3.48
CA PRO A 38 -2.06 30.47 3.84
C PRO A 38 -3.40 30.27 3.13
N SER A 39 -3.39 29.53 2.03
CA SER A 39 -4.61 29.05 1.40
C SER A 39 -5.23 28.02 2.34
N MET A 40 -6.42 28.30 2.84
CA MET A 40 -7.18 27.36 3.65
C MET A 40 -7.57 26.19 2.71
N LEU A 41 -6.87 25.06 2.84
CA LEU A 41 -7.24 23.84 2.11
C LEU A 41 -8.56 23.35 2.68
N ASN A 42 -9.64 23.57 1.91
CA ASN A 42 -10.94 23.05 2.25
C ASN A 42 -11.01 21.62 1.72
N LEU A 43 -11.16 20.63 2.60
CA LEU A 43 -11.22 19.22 2.19
C LEU A 43 -12.32 18.96 1.15
N GLN A 44 -13.38 19.76 1.15
CA GLN A 44 -14.45 19.65 0.16
C GLN A 44 -13.97 19.92 -1.28
N ASP A 45 -12.95 20.75 -1.44
CA ASP A 45 -12.40 21.10 -2.75
C ASP A 45 -11.37 20.06 -3.24
N GLU A 46 -10.85 19.20 -2.35
CA GLU A 46 -9.84 18.17 -2.65
C GLU A 46 -10.38 16.73 -2.65
N VAL A 47 -11.55 16.47 -2.05
CA VAL A 47 -12.18 15.14 -2.01
C VAL A 47 -13.08 14.96 -3.23
N GLU A 48 -12.70 14.04 -4.13
CA GLU A 48 -13.51 13.73 -5.33
C GLU A 48 -14.87 13.12 -4.97
N SER A 49 -14.92 12.20 -4.00
CA SER A 49 -16.16 11.59 -3.53
C SER A 49 -16.01 10.91 -2.17
N VAL A 50 -17.14 10.71 -1.48
CA VAL A 50 -17.24 9.91 -0.26
C VAL A 50 -18.17 8.74 -0.53
N GLU A 51 -17.73 7.53 -0.24
CA GLU A 51 -18.51 6.30 -0.40
C GLU A 51 -18.73 5.63 0.96
N TYR A 52 -19.95 5.14 1.20
CA TYR A 52 -20.27 4.32 2.36
C TYR A 52 -20.54 2.88 1.93
N ILE A 53 -19.77 1.93 2.47
CA ILE A 53 -19.88 0.51 2.15
C ILE A 53 -20.39 -0.23 3.40
N PRO A 54 -21.69 -0.61 3.46
CA PRO A 54 -22.21 -1.39 4.58
C PRO A 54 -21.65 -2.81 4.51
N LEU A 55 -21.10 -3.30 5.62
CA LEU A 55 -20.63 -4.68 5.71
C LEU A 55 -21.83 -5.61 5.99
N GLU A 56 -21.92 -6.67 5.20
CA GLU A 56 -22.95 -7.70 5.34
C GLU A 56 -22.86 -8.35 6.71
N THR A 57 -24.03 -8.54 7.30
CA THR A 57 -24.23 -9.31 8.53
C THR A 57 -25.19 -10.45 8.22
N THR A 58 -24.79 -11.68 8.51
CA THR A 58 -25.63 -12.86 8.33
C THR A 58 -25.81 -13.59 9.65
N ASP A 59 -26.65 -14.63 9.66
CA ASP A 59 -26.80 -15.51 10.83
C ASP A 59 -25.55 -16.38 11.10
N ASP A 60 -24.58 -16.42 10.18
CA ASP A 60 -23.29 -17.09 10.40
C ASP A 60 -22.40 -16.24 11.34
N PRO A 61 -22.00 -16.78 12.51
CA PRO A 61 -21.08 -16.10 13.44
C PRO A 61 -19.72 -15.71 12.83
N ALA A 62 -19.31 -16.32 11.72
CA ALA A 62 -18.11 -15.94 10.99
C ALA A 62 -18.23 -14.56 10.33
N SER A 63 -19.44 -14.14 9.96
CA SER A 63 -19.72 -12.82 9.35
C SER A 63 -19.90 -11.71 10.37
N LEU A 64 -20.27 -12.06 11.61
CA LEU A 64 -20.51 -11.08 12.68
C LEU A 64 -19.22 -10.40 13.13
N LEU A 65 -19.33 -9.10 13.36
CA LEU A 65 -18.24 -8.26 13.86
C LEU A 65 -18.72 -7.59 15.15
N ASP A 66 -17.99 -7.75 16.25
CA ASP A 66 -18.25 -7.02 17.50
C ASP A 66 -17.70 -5.58 17.47
N GLY A 67 -17.04 -5.22 16.37
CA GLY A 67 -16.42 -3.92 16.12
C GLY A 67 -15.28 -4.07 15.13
N VAL A 68 -14.76 -2.95 14.65
CA VAL A 68 -13.59 -2.90 13.76
C VAL A 68 -12.41 -2.33 14.55
N SER A 69 -11.39 -3.15 14.81
CA SER A 69 -10.13 -2.67 15.39
C SER A 69 -9.23 -2.06 14.32
N GLU A 70 -9.09 -2.76 13.20
CA GLU A 70 -8.28 -2.32 12.07
C GLU A 70 -8.88 -2.84 10.77
N TYR A 71 -8.62 -2.15 9.66
CA TYR A 71 -9.01 -2.59 8.34
C TYR A 71 -7.95 -2.25 7.29
N ALA A 72 -7.90 -3.06 6.24
CA ALA A 72 -7.07 -2.80 5.06
C ALA A 72 -7.95 -2.82 3.82
N LEU A 73 -7.76 -1.82 2.96
CA LEU A 73 -8.52 -1.65 1.74
C LEU A 73 -7.64 -1.93 0.52
N THR A 74 -8.11 -2.80 -0.36
CA THR A 74 -7.45 -3.07 -1.64
C THR A 74 -8.40 -2.77 -2.80
N SER A 75 -7.90 -2.88 -4.03
CA SER A 75 -8.72 -2.76 -5.24
C SER A 75 -9.78 -3.86 -5.36
N LYS A 76 -9.61 -5.00 -4.66
CA LYS A 76 -10.50 -6.17 -4.78
C LYS A 76 -11.30 -6.47 -3.53
N TYR A 77 -10.75 -6.17 -2.35
CA TYR A 77 -11.26 -6.66 -1.08
C TYR A 77 -11.12 -5.63 0.03
N ILE A 78 -11.98 -5.80 1.04
CA ILE A 78 -11.90 -5.15 2.35
C ILE A 78 -11.51 -6.23 3.35
N TYR A 79 -10.46 -5.98 4.13
CA TYR A 79 -10.05 -6.87 5.22
C TYR A 79 -10.32 -6.18 6.54
N VAL A 80 -10.93 -6.89 7.48
CA VAL A 80 -11.31 -6.37 8.79
C VAL A 80 -10.77 -7.28 9.89
N SER A 81 -10.12 -6.65 10.88
CA SER A 81 -9.73 -7.27 12.14
C SER A 81 -10.77 -6.90 13.21
N PRO A 82 -11.59 -7.85 13.70
CA PRO A 82 -12.56 -7.61 14.75
C PRO A 82 -11.89 -7.23 16.08
N VAL A 83 -12.62 -6.52 16.94
CA VAL A 83 -12.09 -6.06 18.25
C VAL A 83 -11.84 -7.22 19.22
N LYS A 84 -12.75 -8.20 19.29
CA LYS A 84 -12.66 -9.27 20.30
C LYS A 84 -11.99 -10.54 19.78
N GLU A 85 -12.16 -10.85 18.51
CA GLU A 85 -11.66 -12.10 17.93
C GLU A 85 -10.35 -11.89 17.17
N GLN A 86 -9.32 -12.69 17.48
CA GLN A 86 -8.07 -12.72 16.70
C GLN A 86 -8.29 -13.47 15.38
N ARG A 87 -8.93 -12.80 14.41
CA ARG A 87 -9.16 -13.30 13.06
C ARG A 87 -9.12 -12.16 12.06
N ILE A 88 -8.95 -12.50 10.79
CA ILE A 88 -9.14 -11.55 9.68
C ILE A 88 -10.34 -12.00 8.87
N VAL A 89 -11.32 -11.10 8.72
CA VAL A 89 -12.51 -11.29 7.90
C VAL A 89 -12.32 -10.58 6.57
N GLN A 90 -12.67 -11.25 5.48
CA GLN A 90 -12.57 -10.74 4.13
C GLN A 90 -13.98 -10.46 3.57
N PHE A 91 -14.17 -9.25 3.07
CA PHE A 91 -15.35 -8.81 2.34
C PHE A 91 -14.97 -8.42 0.91
N ASP A 92 -15.93 -8.46 0.00
CA ASP A 92 -15.79 -7.83 -1.30
C ASP A 92 -15.92 -6.30 -1.22
N ARG A 93 -15.73 -5.61 -2.34
CA ARG A 93 -15.84 -4.14 -2.43
C ARG A 93 -17.24 -3.58 -2.20
N LYS A 94 -18.27 -4.42 -2.22
CA LYS A 94 -19.66 -4.05 -1.93
C LYS A 94 -20.05 -4.34 -0.48
N GLY A 95 -19.13 -4.91 0.29
CA GLY A 95 -19.34 -5.27 1.69
C GLY A 95 -19.92 -6.67 1.89
N HIS A 96 -20.01 -7.52 0.85
CA HIS A 96 -20.47 -8.89 1.01
C HIS A 96 -19.40 -9.75 1.69
N PHE A 97 -19.82 -10.58 2.64
CA PHE A 97 -18.93 -11.49 3.35
C PHE A 97 -18.42 -12.56 2.40
N ILE A 98 -17.10 -12.75 2.36
CA ILE A 98 -16.47 -13.80 1.56
C ILE A 98 -16.06 -14.97 2.45
N LYS A 99 -15.20 -14.71 3.45
CA LYS A 99 -14.64 -15.73 4.34
C LYS A 99 -13.83 -15.14 5.49
N THR A 100 -13.52 -16.00 6.46
CA THR A 100 -12.47 -15.78 7.46
C THR A 100 -11.16 -16.38 6.98
N LEU A 101 -10.08 -15.59 6.98
CA LEU A 101 -8.76 -16.01 6.49
C LEU A 101 -7.92 -16.73 7.54
N ILE A 102 -8.00 -16.27 8.79
CA ILE A 102 -7.25 -16.83 9.92
C ILE A 102 -8.27 -17.30 10.94
N PRO A 103 -8.63 -18.59 10.95
CA PRO A 103 -9.44 -19.13 12.04
C PRO A 103 -8.60 -19.15 13.32
N PHE A 104 -9.20 -18.72 14.42
CA PHE A 104 -8.59 -18.85 15.75
C PHE A 104 -8.31 -20.33 16.06
N GLY A 105 -7.08 -20.66 16.43
CA GLY A 105 -6.70 -22.03 16.80
C GLY A 105 -5.31 -22.13 17.43
N GLN A 106 -5.13 -23.10 18.35
CA GLN A 106 -3.84 -23.49 18.93
C GLN A 106 -3.27 -24.75 18.24
N GLY A 107 -3.46 -24.87 16.92
CA GLY A 107 -2.90 -25.97 16.13
C GLY A 107 -1.46 -25.67 15.67
N PRO A 108 -0.61 -26.68 15.46
CA PRO A 108 0.70 -26.46 14.84
C PRO A 108 0.53 -25.79 13.47
N GLY A 109 1.01 -24.55 13.32
CA GLY A 109 0.82 -23.72 12.12
C GLY A 109 -0.09 -22.50 12.29
N SER A 110 -0.66 -22.30 13.48
CA SER A 110 -1.44 -21.09 13.80
C SER A 110 -0.49 -19.99 14.26
N SER A 111 -0.23 -18.99 13.42
CA SER A 111 0.53 -17.82 13.85
C SER A 111 -0.32 -16.98 14.80
N VAL A 112 0.15 -16.83 16.05
CA VAL A 112 -0.36 -15.81 16.98
C VAL A 112 0.11 -14.47 16.44
N ILE A 113 -0.81 -13.67 15.93
CA ILE A 113 -0.52 -12.28 15.54
C ILE A 113 -0.62 -11.45 16.81
N PHE A 114 0.51 -10.89 17.24
CA PHE A 114 0.61 -9.92 18.34
C PHE A 114 0.28 -8.52 17.84
#